data_AF-A0A8G1J0V9-F1
#
_entry.id   AF-A0A8G1J0V9-F1
#
_cell.length_a   1.000
_cell.length_b   1.000
_cell.length_c   1.000
_cell.angle_alpha   90.00
_cell.angle_beta   90.00
_cell.angle_gamma   90.00
#
_symmetry.space_group_name_H-M   'P 1'
#
loop_
_entity.id
_entity.type
_entity.pdbx_description
1 polymer ?
#
loop_
_entity_poly.entity_id
_entity_poly.type
_entity_poly.pdbx_seq_one_letter_code
_entity_poly.pdbx_strand_id
1 'polypeptide(L)'
;MRLIVQRLVLAVAFAVAALMFIPAPAQAGGRWIEICTYIELTDDVFVIDDCHMVYLPIPEPSDPWPPDCWNCILAFDIWDDKIDPGLVFEFNQYFNKGFGLLAESRLTEDPKLADQMRKSSVEYFLAAAKALGQYTVALDAVGWANPDTGEIHHDSGTQPLLETFGKELAAGTTLFQGALWEQQPGASVDAALAHYDAALDALDKTAVG
;
A
#
# COMPACT_ATOMS: atom_id res chain seq x y z
N MET A 1 -46.48 20.90 -15.41
CA MET A 1 -45.61 20.39 -14.32
C MET A 1 -45.26 18.91 -14.42
N ARG A 2 -46.22 17.98 -14.63
CA ARG A 2 -45.93 16.52 -14.71
C ARG A 2 -44.85 16.10 -15.72
N LEU A 3 -44.81 16.74 -16.90
CA LEU A 3 -43.86 16.40 -17.98
C LEU A 3 -42.42 16.87 -17.72
N ILE A 4 -42.21 17.90 -16.91
CA ILE A 4 -40.87 18.45 -16.60
C ILE A 4 -40.21 17.60 -15.51
N VAL A 5 -40.99 17.13 -14.53
CA VAL A 5 -40.53 16.23 -13.46
C VAL A 5 -40.11 14.87 -14.01
N GLN A 6 -40.86 14.30 -14.98
CA GLN A 6 -40.48 13.04 -15.62
C GLN A 6 -39.15 13.11 -16.39
N ARG A 7 -38.84 14.25 -17.03
CA ARG A 7 -37.58 14.42 -17.78
C ARG A 7 -36.38 14.59 -16.85
N LEU A 8 -36.55 15.23 -15.70
CA LEU A 8 -35.49 15.37 -14.69
C LEU A 8 -35.15 14.03 -14.03
N VAL A 9 -36.15 13.19 -13.75
CA VAL A 9 -35.92 11.85 -13.16
C VAL A 9 -35.17 10.92 -14.12
N LEU A 10 -35.43 11.00 -15.42
CA LEU A 10 -34.72 10.21 -16.44
C LEU A 10 -33.26 10.67 -16.65
N ALA A 11 -32.97 11.95 -16.52
CA ALA A 11 -31.60 12.48 -16.64
C ALA A 11 -30.71 12.08 -15.44
N VAL A 12 -31.28 12.00 -14.24
CA VAL A 12 -30.57 11.54 -13.04
C VAL A 12 -30.29 10.03 -13.10
N ALA A 13 -31.20 9.23 -13.67
CA ALA A 13 -30.98 7.79 -13.82
C ALA A 13 -29.82 7.45 -14.76
N PHE A 14 -29.57 8.25 -15.81
CA PHE A 14 -28.43 8.03 -16.72
C PHE A 14 -27.08 8.47 -16.14
N ALA A 15 -27.04 9.52 -15.33
CA ALA A 15 -25.80 9.97 -14.69
C ALA A 15 -25.30 8.99 -13.62
N VAL A 16 -26.20 8.26 -12.95
CA VAL A 16 -25.83 7.26 -11.94
C VAL A 16 -25.36 5.94 -12.58
N ALA A 17 -25.86 5.58 -13.76
CA ALA A 17 -25.40 4.38 -14.47
C ALA A 17 -23.96 4.51 -15.00
N ALA A 18 -23.52 5.73 -15.36
CA ALA A 18 -22.17 5.98 -15.85
C ALA A 18 -21.08 5.80 -14.78
N LEU A 19 -21.42 5.95 -13.49
CA LEU A 19 -20.50 5.70 -12.37
C LEU A 19 -20.33 4.20 -12.05
N MET A 20 -21.17 3.32 -12.62
CA MET A 20 -21.07 1.86 -12.42
C MET A 20 -20.30 1.14 -13.53
N PHE A 21 -19.85 1.87 -14.57
CA PHE A 21 -18.93 1.35 -15.57
C PHE A 21 -17.54 1.93 -15.33
N ILE A 22 -16.99 1.69 -14.13
CA ILE A 22 -15.54 1.57 -14.03
C ILE A 22 -15.26 0.22 -14.69
N PRO A 23 -14.62 0.15 -15.87
CA PRO A 23 -14.11 -1.12 -16.34
C PRO A 23 -13.11 -1.58 -15.28
N ALA A 24 -13.55 -2.51 -14.42
CA ALA A 24 -12.60 -3.31 -13.67
C ALA A 24 -11.63 -3.90 -14.69
N PRO A 25 -10.31 -3.88 -14.46
CA PRO A 25 -9.32 -4.40 -15.39
C PRO A 25 -9.46 -5.93 -15.46
N ALA A 26 -10.53 -6.41 -16.09
CA ALA A 26 -10.89 -7.82 -16.21
C ALA A 26 -10.08 -8.52 -17.32
N GLN A 27 -9.09 -7.84 -17.92
CA GLN A 27 -8.37 -8.36 -19.09
C GLN A 27 -6.94 -8.85 -18.80
N ALA A 28 -6.43 -8.71 -17.56
CA ALA A 28 -5.12 -9.26 -17.19
C ALA A 28 -5.20 -10.42 -16.19
N GLY A 29 -6.39 -10.75 -15.67
CA GLY A 29 -6.52 -11.70 -14.57
C GLY A 29 -5.73 -11.22 -13.36
N GLY A 30 -6.18 -10.16 -12.68
CA GLY A 30 -5.57 -9.74 -11.41
C GLY A 30 -6.52 -9.95 -10.24
N ARG A 31 -5.97 -9.87 -9.02
CA ARG A 31 -6.73 -9.93 -7.77
C ARG A 31 -6.42 -8.72 -6.90
N TRP A 32 -7.42 -8.28 -6.16
CA TRP A 32 -7.19 -7.42 -5.02
C TRP A 32 -6.56 -8.25 -3.90
N ILE A 33 -5.41 -7.81 -3.42
CA ILE A 33 -4.75 -8.34 -2.24
C ILE A 33 -4.92 -7.31 -1.13
N GLU A 34 -5.02 -7.80 0.09
CA GLU A 34 -5.03 -6.95 1.26
C GLU A 34 -3.58 -6.84 1.75
N ILE A 35 -3.09 -5.61 1.90
CA ILE A 35 -1.82 -5.31 2.54
C ILE A 35 -2.18 -4.73 3.90
N CYS A 36 -1.72 -5.38 4.96
CA CYS A 36 -1.97 -4.92 6.31
C CYS A 36 -0.67 -4.51 6.98
N THR A 37 -0.76 -3.49 7.81
CA THR A 37 0.28 -3.16 8.77
C THR A 37 -0.05 -3.76 10.13
N TYR A 38 1.00 -4.05 10.88
CA TYR A 38 0.91 -4.68 12.19
C TYR A 38 1.43 -3.73 13.25
N ILE A 39 0.92 -3.87 14.46
CA ILE A 39 1.52 -3.32 15.66
C ILE A 39 1.93 -4.48 16.54
N GLU A 40 3.21 -4.51 16.91
CA GLU A 40 3.71 -5.41 17.92
C GLU A 40 3.25 -4.92 19.31
N LEU A 41 2.51 -5.78 20.02
CA LEU A 41 2.11 -5.51 21.41
C LEU A 41 3.07 -6.13 22.43
N THR A 42 3.71 -7.25 22.06
CA THR A 42 4.74 -7.99 22.81
C THR A 42 5.60 -8.78 21.83
N ASP A 43 6.78 -9.25 22.25
CA ASP A 43 7.79 -10.02 21.48
C ASP A 43 7.25 -11.14 20.54
N ASP A 44 6.01 -11.64 20.75
CA ASP A 44 5.37 -12.69 19.93
C ASP A 44 3.90 -12.37 19.53
N VAL A 45 3.39 -11.16 19.77
CA VAL A 45 1.97 -10.82 19.50
C VAL A 45 1.88 -9.57 18.63
N PHE A 46 1.46 -9.81 17.39
CA PHE A 46 1.14 -8.78 16.41
C PHE A 46 -0.37 -8.62 16.31
N VAL A 47 -0.84 -7.39 16.27
CA VAL A 47 -2.23 -7.07 15.96
C VAL A 47 -2.29 -6.40 14.59
N ILE A 48 -3.12 -6.95 13.70
CA ILE A 48 -3.49 -6.29 12.45
C ILE A 48 -4.14 -4.97 12.80
N ASP A 49 -3.52 -3.90 12.34
CA ASP A 49 -3.92 -2.55 12.69
C ASP A 49 -4.87 -1.96 11.65
N ASP A 50 -4.37 -1.83 10.42
CA ASP A 50 -5.12 -1.28 9.30
C ASP A 50 -4.70 -2.01 8.01
N CYS A 51 -5.67 -2.20 7.13
CA CYS A 51 -5.56 -3.04 5.95
C CYS A 51 -6.09 -2.29 4.73
N HIS A 52 -5.36 -2.36 3.63
CA HIS A 52 -5.74 -1.68 2.40
C HIS A 52 -5.67 -2.63 1.21
N MET A 53 -6.69 -2.54 0.37
CA MET A 53 -6.77 -3.34 -0.85
C MET A 53 -5.86 -2.73 -1.92
N VAL A 54 -4.87 -3.50 -2.36
CA VAL A 54 -4.03 -3.19 -3.51
C VAL A 54 -4.33 -4.21 -4.60
N TYR A 55 -4.61 -3.75 -5.81
CA TYR A 55 -4.80 -4.66 -6.94
C TYR A 55 -3.43 -5.10 -7.45
N LEU A 56 -3.19 -6.40 -7.44
CA LEU A 56 -2.06 -7.02 -8.14
C LEU A 56 -2.56 -7.76 -9.37
N PRO A 57 -1.85 -7.67 -10.51
CA PRO A 57 -2.19 -8.39 -11.73
C PRO A 57 -1.83 -9.90 -11.66
N ILE A 58 -2.27 -10.60 -10.61
CA ILE A 58 -2.07 -12.05 -10.41
C ILE A 58 -3.34 -12.84 -10.80
N PRO A 59 -3.28 -13.76 -11.79
CA PRO A 59 -4.45 -14.53 -12.23
C PRO A 59 -4.86 -15.63 -11.25
N GLU A 60 -3.87 -16.29 -10.63
CA GLU A 60 -4.01 -17.39 -9.67
C GLU A 60 -2.73 -17.41 -8.79
N PRO A 61 -2.75 -17.94 -7.56
CA PRO A 61 -1.54 -18.01 -6.74
C PRO A 61 -0.45 -18.84 -7.44
N SER A 62 0.64 -18.17 -7.84
CA SER A 62 1.92 -18.81 -8.14
C SER A 62 2.92 -18.47 -7.03
N ASP A 63 4.09 -19.10 -7.07
CA ASP A 63 5.26 -18.69 -6.27
C ASP A 63 5.39 -17.17 -6.41
N PRO A 64 5.00 -16.43 -5.37
CA PRO A 64 5.59 -16.48 -4.03
C PRO A 64 4.61 -16.65 -2.86
N TRP A 65 3.34 -17.01 -3.10
CA TRP A 65 2.38 -17.22 -2.02
C TRP A 65 2.71 -18.49 -1.21
N PRO A 66 2.60 -18.49 0.14
CA PRO A 66 2.76 -19.71 0.91
C PRO A 66 1.72 -20.75 0.46
N PRO A 67 2.14 -21.98 0.09
CA PRO A 67 1.25 -22.98 -0.51
C PRO A 67 0.13 -23.44 0.43
N ASP A 68 0.32 -23.23 1.74
CA ASP A 68 -0.56 -23.59 2.84
C ASP A 68 -1.41 -22.43 3.37
N CYS A 69 -1.21 -21.19 2.89
CA CYS A 69 -1.90 -20.01 3.41
C CYS A 69 -2.50 -19.13 2.29
N TRP A 70 -3.73 -19.44 1.89
CA TRP A 70 -4.37 -18.89 0.68
C TRP A 70 -5.01 -17.51 0.90
N ASN A 71 -5.24 -17.19 2.18
CA ASN A 71 -5.71 -15.90 2.68
C ASN A 71 -4.55 -15.07 3.27
N CYS A 72 -3.31 -15.55 3.18
CA CYS A 72 -2.19 -14.79 3.70
C CYS A 72 -2.09 -13.42 3.02
N ILE A 73 -1.78 -12.43 3.83
CA ILE A 73 -1.66 -11.03 3.49
C ILE A 73 -0.20 -10.61 3.62
N LEU A 74 0.21 -9.63 2.83
CA LEU A 74 1.57 -9.14 2.90
C LEU A 74 1.79 -8.42 4.23
N ALA A 75 2.88 -8.76 4.90
CA ALA A 75 3.31 -8.18 6.17
C ALA A 75 4.74 -7.67 6.07
N PHE A 76 5.02 -6.53 6.67
CA PHE A 76 6.35 -5.97 6.78
C PHE A 76 6.52 -5.23 8.10
N ASP A 77 7.75 -5.21 8.57
CA ASP A 77 8.22 -4.39 9.69
C ASP A 77 9.45 -3.60 9.22
N ILE A 78 9.33 -2.27 9.24
CA ILE A 78 10.36 -1.34 8.75
C ILE A 78 10.92 -0.45 9.85
N TRP A 79 10.79 -0.83 11.12
CA TRP A 79 11.38 -0.08 12.23
C TRP A 79 12.34 -0.93 13.05
N ASP A 80 13.46 -0.32 13.43
CA ASP A 80 14.44 -0.90 14.35
C ASP A 80 14.05 -0.54 15.80
N ASP A 81 13.95 -1.54 16.68
CA ASP A 81 13.72 -1.48 18.12
C ASP A 81 12.78 -0.39 18.70
N LYS A 82 11.62 -0.83 19.22
CA LYS A 82 10.80 -0.16 20.26
C LYS A 82 10.36 1.28 19.96
N ILE A 83 9.90 1.56 18.74
CA ILE A 83 9.06 2.74 18.49
C ILE A 83 7.80 2.62 19.35
N ASP A 84 7.34 3.75 19.90
CA ASP A 84 6.08 3.79 20.64
C ASP A 84 4.94 3.23 19.75
N PRO A 85 4.16 2.23 20.22
CA PRO A 85 3.10 1.62 19.43
C PRO A 85 2.05 2.62 18.92
N GLY A 86 1.83 3.73 19.64
CA GLY A 86 0.94 4.80 19.19
C GLY A 86 1.48 5.58 18.00
N LEU A 87 2.79 5.75 17.88
CA LEU A 87 3.43 6.37 16.71
C LEU A 87 3.42 5.41 15.51
N VAL A 88 3.62 4.11 15.74
CA VAL A 88 3.50 3.09 14.69
C VAL A 88 2.07 3.06 14.14
N PHE A 89 1.07 3.08 15.03
CA PHE A 89 -0.35 3.20 14.66
C PHE A 89 -0.65 4.44 13.81
N GLU A 90 -0.16 5.61 14.24
CA GLU A 90 -0.36 6.85 13.49
C GLU A 90 0.35 6.83 12.13
N PHE A 91 1.58 6.29 12.09
CA PHE A 91 2.31 6.06 10.85
C PHE A 91 1.50 5.18 9.89
N ASN A 92 1.05 4.01 10.35
CA ASN A 92 0.32 3.01 9.56
C ASN A 92 -0.92 3.60 8.91
N GLN A 93 -1.74 4.36 9.64
CA GLN A 93 -2.95 4.98 9.08
C GLN A 93 -2.66 5.94 7.91
N TYR A 94 -1.58 6.70 8.01
CA TYR A 94 -1.19 7.62 6.95
C TYR A 94 -0.51 6.86 5.81
N PHE A 95 0.42 5.96 6.14
CA PHE A 95 1.16 5.16 5.19
C PHE A 95 0.21 4.37 4.30
N ASN A 96 -0.74 3.63 4.88
CA ASN A 96 -1.62 2.77 4.10
C ASN A 96 -2.55 3.57 3.18
N LYS A 97 -3.04 4.74 3.60
CA LYS A 97 -3.78 5.67 2.73
C LYS A 97 -2.93 6.17 1.58
N GLY A 98 -1.68 6.56 1.86
CA GLY A 98 -0.73 6.99 0.84
C GLY A 98 -0.43 5.87 -0.16
N PHE A 99 -0.11 4.68 0.34
CA PHE A 99 0.23 3.53 -0.46
C PHE A 99 -0.93 3.06 -1.34
N GLY A 100 -2.15 3.02 -0.79
CA GLY A 100 -3.37 2.73 -1.54
C GLY A 100 -3.62 3.71 -2.67
N LEU A 101 -3.53 5.02 -2.42
CA LEU A 101 -3.68 6.06 -3.45
C LEU A 101 -2.61 5.96 -4.53
N LEU A 102 -1.36 5.66 -4.15
CA LEU A 102 -0.28 5.47 -5.11
C LEU A 102 -0.56 4.26 -6.01
N ALA A 103 -0.95 3.12 -5.42
CA ALA A 103 -1.30 1.93 -6.17
C ALA A 103 -2.50 2.16 -7.11
N GLU A 104 -3.58 2.78 -6.62
CA GLU A 104 -4.77 3.10 -7.41
C GLU A 104 -4.45 4.08 -8.56
N SER A 105 -3.52 5.01 -8.35
CA SER A 105 -3.07 5.93 -9.40
C SER A 105 -2.45 5.21 -10.61
N ARG A 106 -1.76 4.08 -10.41
CA ARG A 106 -1.13 3.28 -11.48
C ARG A 106 -2.17 2.55 -12.34
N LEU A 107 -3.38 2.36 -11.82
CA LEU A 107 -4.48 1.65 -12.47
C LEU A 107 -5.52 2.60 -13.09
N THR A 108 -5.43 3.89 -12.76
CA THR A 108 -6.41 4.90 -13.17
C THR A 108 -6.14 5.34 -14.62
N GLU A 109 -7.14 5.16 -15.49
CA GLU A 109 -7.03 5.54 -16.91
C GLU A 109 -7.08 7.06 -17.15
N ASP A 110 -7.80 7.82 -16.32
CA ASP A 110 -7.83 9.28 -16.42
C ASP A 110 -6.52 9.87 -15.90
N PRO A 111 -5.67 10.45 -16.76
CA PRO A 111 -4.35 10.94 -16.36
C PRO A 111 -4.41 12.09 -15.35
N LYS A 112 -5.50 12.86 -15.31
CA LYS A 112 -5.66 13.93 -14.31
C LYS A 112 -6.02 13.36 -12.95
N LEU A 113 -6.88 12.35 -12.91
CA LEU A 113 -7.24 11.69 -11.66
C LEU A 113 -6.05 10.90 -11.11
N ALA A 114 -5.31 10.19 -11.97
CA ALA A 114 -4.08 9.50 -11.58
C ALA A 114 -3.06 10.46 -10.96
N ASP A 115 -2.81 11.61 -11.60
CA ASP A 115 -1.91 12.65 -11.07
C ASP A 115 -2.40 13.23 -9.73
N GLN A 116 -3.72 13.43 -9.57
CA GLN A 116 -4.30 13.88 -8.31
C GLN A 116 -4.12 12.85 -7.18
N MET A 117 -4.37 11.57 -7.45
CA MET A 117 -4.17 10.48 -6.48
C MET A 117 -2.70 10.37 -6.08
N ARG A 118 -1.78 10.43 -7.05
CA ARG A 118 -0.33 10.41 -6.81
C ARG A 118 0.15 11.61 -6.00
N LYS A 119 -0.40 12.80 -6.23
CA LYS A 119 -0.10 13.99 -5.39
C LYS A 119 -0.67 13.84 -3.99
N SER A 120 -1.86 13.28 -3.86
CA SER A 120 -2.49 13.03 -2.56
C SER A 120 -1.71 12.00 -1.76
N SER A 121 -1.15 10.95 -2.40
CA SER A 121 -0.34 9.95 -1.69
C SER A 121 0.90 10.56 -1.05
N VAL A 122 1.54 11.53 -1.70
CA VAL A 122 2.67 12.29 -1.14
C VAL A 122 2.30 12.99 0.17
N GLU A 123 1.12 13.61 0.25
CA GLU A 123 0.67 14.28 1.48
C GLU A 123 0.54 13.28 2.64
N TYR A 124 0.01 12.10 2.35
CA TYR A 124 -0.10 11.01 3.32
C TYR A 124 1.25 10.45 3.73
N PHE A 125 2.18 10.24 2.78
CA PHE A 125 3.53 9.77 3.12
C PHE A 125 4.32 10.78 3.95
N LEU A 126 4.17 12.07 3.69
CA LEU A 126 4.74 13.12 4.53
C LEU A 126 4.11 13.10 5.94
N ALA A 127 2.80 12.88 6.06
CA ALA A 127 2.15 12.74 7.35
C ALA A 127 2.63 11.49 8.11
N ALA A 128 2.79 10.36 7.41
CA ALA A 128 3.36 9.13 7.96
C ALA A 128 4.79 9.36 8.47
N ALA A 129 5.67 9.87 7.62
CA ALA A 129 7.07 10.17 8.00
C ALA A 129 7.15 11.16 9.17
N LYS A 130 6.23 12.12 9.25
CA LYS A 130 6.14 13.06 10.38
C LYS A 130 5.75 12.35 11.68
N ALA A 131 4.84 11.37 11.65
CA ALA A 131 4.45 10.60 12.82
C ALA A 131 5.65 9.85 13.43
N LEU A 132 6.49 9.26 12.59
CA LEU A 132 7.74 8.62 13.02
C LEU A 132 8.86 9.60 13.42
N GLY A 133 8.68 10.91 13.23
CA GLY A 133 9.68 11.91 13.59
C GLY A 133 11.06 11.62 12.96
N GLN A 134 12.05 11.33 13.81
CA GLN A 134 13.44 11.02 13.43
C GLN A 134 13.85 9.60 13.86
N TYR A 135 12.88 8.72 14.18
CA TYR A 135 13.19 7.31 14.42
C TYR A 135 13.79 6.68 13.16
N THR A 136 14.77 5.81 13.36
CA THR A 136 15.41 5.07 12.28
C THR A 136 14.40 4.13 11.63
N VAL A 137 14.32 4.17 10.31
CA VAL A 137 13.53 3.25 9.51
C VAL A 137 14.47 2.29 8.80
N ALA A 138 14.30 1.00 9.04
CA ALA A 138 15.09 -0.07 8.44
C ALA A 138 14.21 -1.31 8.37
N LEU A 139 14.28 -2.05 7.25
CA LEU A 139 13.57 -3.31 7.14
C LEU A 139 14.10 -4.31 8.16
N ASP A 140 13.27 -4.70 9.12
CA ASP A 140 13.53 -5.81 10.04
C ASP A 140 13.03 -7.12 9.43
N ALA A 141 11.75 -7.15 9.04
CA ALA A 141 11.11 -8.34 8.51
C ALA A 141 10.14 -8.03 7.36
N VAL A 142 10.00 -9.01 6.45
CA VAL A 142 8.93 -9.04 5.44
C VAL A 142 8.50 -10.49 5.25
N GLY A 143 7.22 -10.69 4.98
CA GLY A 143 6.69 -12.01 4.73
C GLY A 143 5.19 -12.00 4.52
N TRP A 144 4.61 -13.17 4.72
CA TRP A 144 3.18 -13.40 4.58
C TRP A 144 2.59 -13.71 5.95
N ALA A 145 1.57 -12.97 6.35
CA ALA A 145 0.89 -13.20 7.62
C ALA A 145 -0.46 -13.85 7.36
N ASN A 146 -0.78 -14.89 8.14
CA ASN A 146 -2.08 -15.51 8.15
C ASN A 146 -3.01 -14.69 9.04
N PRO A 147 -4.07 -14.04 8.50
CA PRO A 147 -4.93 -13.18 9.29
C PRO A 147 -5.81 -13.96 10.29
N ASP A 148 -6.02 -15.27 10.08
CA ASP A 148 -6.83 -16.09 10.97
C ASP A 148 -6.04 -16.58 12.19
N THR A 149 -4.74 -16.84 12.03
CA THR A 149 -3.89 -17.43 13.07
C THR A 149 -2.87 -16.45 13.65
N GLY A 150 -2.58 -15.35 12.96
CA GLY A 150 -1.49 -14.43 13.28
C GLY A 150 -0.10 -14.97 12.97
N GLU A 151 0.00 -16.15 12.34
CA GLU A 151 1.28 -16.76 11.98
C GLU A 151 1.96 -15.96 10.86
N ILE A 152 3.23 -15.62 11.04
CA ILE A 152 4.04 -14.94 10.02
C ILE A 152 4.96 -15.96 9.36
N HIS A 153 4.73 -16.20 8.07
CA HIS A 153 5.63 -16.91 7.19
C HIS A 153 6.70 -15.93 6.71
N HIS A 154 7.75 -15.79 7.51
CA HIS A 154 8.93 -15.02 7.12
C HIS A 154 9.59 -15.70 5.92
N ASP A 155 9.96 -14.90 4.92
CA ASP A 155 10.71 -15.43 3.79
C ASP A 155 12.07 -15.95 4.26
N SER A 156 12.33 -17.24 4.08
CA SER A 156 13.61 -17.89 4.42
C SER A 156 14.76 -17.55 3.46
N GLY A 157 14.69 -16.41 2.77
CA GLY A 157 15.65 -15.99 1.73
C GLY A 157 15.36 -16.57 0.35
N THR A 158 14.12 -16.98 0.09
CA THR A 158 13.66 -17.59 -1.16
C THR A 158 12.92 -16.63 -2.09
N GLN A 159 12.49 -15.46 -1.60
CA GLN A 159 11.65 -14.49 -2.32
C GLN A 159 12.31 -13.10 -2.35
N PRO A 160 13.40 -12.92 -3.13
CA PRO A 160 14.19 -11.67 -3.14
C PRO A 160 13.38 -10.42 -3.53
N LEU A 161 12.23 -10.58 -4.18
CA LEU A 161 11.35 -9.47 -4.54
C LEU A 161 10.52 -8.96 -3.36
N LEU A 162 10.17 -9.81 -2.37
CA LEU A 162 9.55 -9.35 -1.13
C LEU A 162 10.54 -8.57 -0.26
N GLU A 163 11.78 -9.06 -0.17
CA GLU A 163 12.86 -8.34 0.50
C GLU A 163 13.13 -6.98 -0.18
N THR A 164 13.09 -6.96 -1.51
CA THR A 164 13.18 -5.70 -2.28
C THR A 164 12.02 -4.78 -1.93
N PHE A 165 10.77 -5.27 -1.94
CA PHE A 165 9.59 -4.49 -1.54
C PHE A 165 9.79 -3.82 -0.18
N GLY A 166 10.16 -4.58 0.86
CA GLY A 166 10.36 -4.04 2.20
C GLY A 166 11.49 -3.01 2.28
N LYS A 167 12.63 -3.26 1.59
CA LYS A 167 13.76 -2.32 1.56
C LYS A 167 13.40 -1.01 0.87
N GLU A 168 12.65 -1.09 -0.22
CA GLU A 168 12.18 0.08 -0.95
C GLU A 168 11.18 0.89 -0.11
N LEU A 169 10.29 0.25 0.65
CA LEU A 169 9.43 0.95 1.62
C LEU A 169 10.23 1.68 2.71
N ALA A 170 11.23 1.03 3.30
CA ALA A 170 12.07 1.63 4.32
C ALA A 170 12.88 2.83 3.77
N ALA A 171 13.45 2.69 2.57
CA ALA A 171 14.19 3.74 1.89
C ALA A 171 13.31 4.96 1.53
N GLY A 172 12.12 4.71 0.96
CA GLY A 172 11.16 5.78 0.65
C GLY A 172 10.76 6.56 1.89
N THR A 173 10.46 5.87 2.99
CA THR A 173 10.09 6.50 4.27
C THR A 173 11.24 7.32 4.85
N THR A 174 12.47 6.79 4.81
CA THR A 174 13.68 7.51 5.27
C THR A 174 13.89 8.80 4.49
N LEU A 175 13.69 8.78 3.16
CA LEU A 175 13.82 9.97 2.33
C LEU A 175 12.70 10.99 2.58
N PHE A 176 11.48 10.54 2.87
CA PHE A 176 10.40 11.45 3.30
C PHE A 176 10.73 12.12 4.64
N GLN A 177 11.29 11.39 5.61
CA GLN A 177 11.79 11.98 6.86
C GLN A 177 12.92 12.98 6.56
N GLY A 178 13.87 12.62 5.71
CA GLY A 178 14.99 13.48 5.30
C GLY A 178 14.53 14.77 4.61
N ALA A 179 13.47 14.70 3.80
CA ALA A 179 12.86 15.85 3.12
C ALA A 179 12.08 16.76 4.08
N LEU A 180 11.43 16.20 5.10
CA LEU A 180 10.70 16.98 6.12
C LEU A 180 11.64 17.76 7.04
N TRP A 181 12.77 17.16 7.41
CA TRP A 181 13.67 17.73 8.41
C TRP A 181 14.90 18.42 7.81
N GLU A 182 15.04 18.43 6.47
CA GLU A 182 16.21 18.96 5.73
C GLU A 182 17.54 18.33 6.17
N GLN A 183 17.50 17.08 6.66
CA GLN A 183 18.65 16.44 7.31
C GLN A 183 19.54 15.65 6.38
N GLN A 184 19.04 15.26 5.21
CA GLN A 184 19.74 14.34 4.31
C GLN A 184 19.98 14.96 2.93
N PRO A 185 21.23 15.12 2.49
CA PRO A 185 21.55 15.59 1.14
C PRO A 185 20.93 14.67 0.09
N GLY A 186 20.16 15.25 -0.83
CA GLY A 186 19.48 14.50 -1.90
C GLY A 186 18.14 13.90 -1.51
N ALA A 187 17.68 14.05 -0.25
CA ALA A 187 16.30 13.74 0.11
C ALA A 187 15.36 14.72 -0.58
N SER A 188 14.53 14.19 -1.49
CA SER A 188 13.44 14.92 -2.13
C SER A 188 12.21 14.05 -2.12
N VAL A 189 11.03 14.70 -2.17
CA VAL A 189 9.74 14.02 -2.31
C VAL A 189 9.73 13.10 -3.53
N ASP A 190 10.31 13.54 -4.65
CA ASP A 190 10.36 12.75 -5.88
C ASP A 190 11.25 11.50 -5.74
N ALA A 191 12.41 11.65 -5.08
CA ALA A 191 13.30 10.52 -4.81
C ALA A 191 12.63 9.51 -3.87
N ALA A 192 11.97 10.00 -2.82
CA ALA A 192 11.23 9.16 -1.87
C ALA A 192 10.08 8.40 -2.55
N LEU A 193 9.31 9.09 -3.41
CA LEU A 193 8.20 8.49 -4.14
C LEU A 193 8.66 7.43 -5.15
N ALA A 194 9.83 7.61 -5.77
CA ALA A 194 10.41 6.62 -6.67
C ALA A 194 10.72 5.28 -5.99
N HIS A 195 11.11 5.30 -4.71
CA HIS A 195 11.27 4.07 -3.93
C HIS A 195 9.92 3.37 -3.69
N TYR A 196 8.84 4.10 -3.38
CA TYR A 196 7.51 3.47 -3.27
C TYR A 196 6.98 2.92 -4.60
N ASP A 197 7.28 3.58 -5.74
CA ASP A 197 7.02 3.00 -7.06
C ASP A 197 7.81 1.70 -7.28
N ALA A 198 9.10 1.69 -6.91
CA ALA A 198 9.94 0.49 -7.00
C ALA A 198 9.44 -0.65 -6.11
N ALA A 199 8.88 -0.34 -4.93
CA ALA A 199 8.22 -1.31 -4.06
C ALA A 199 7.00 -1.94 -4.75
N LEU A 200 6.12 -1.12 -5.35
CA LEU A 200 4.97 -1.62 -6.12
C LEU A 200 5.41 -2.45 -7.35
N ASP A 201 6.46 -2.03 -8.04
CA ASP A 201 7.04 -2.80 -9.15
C ASP A 201 7.62 -4.15 -8.68
N ALA A 202 8.19 -4.21 -7.48
CA ALA A 202 8.66 -5.46 -6.89
C ALA A 202 7.49 -6.40 -6.59
N LEU A 203 6.37 -5.87 -6.07
CA LEU A 203 5.13 -6.64 -5.88
C LEU A 203 4.53 -7.12 -7.21
N ASP A 204 4.54 -6.29 -8.25
CA ASP A 204 4.06 -6.70 -9.58
C ASP A 204 4.94 -7.78 -10.21
N LYS A 205 6.25 -7.80 -9.93
CA LYS A 205 7.15 -8.86 -10.41
C LYS A 205 7.01 -10.14 -9.61
N THR A 206 6.78 -9.99 -8.30
CA THR A 206 6.42 -11.06 -7.36
C THR A 206 5.14 -11.76 -7.87
N ALA A 207 4.19 -10.99 -8.39
CA ALA A 207 2.94 -11.45 -8.97
C ALA A 207 3.04 -12.25 -10.29
N VAL A 208 4.14 -12.14 -11.04
CA VAL A 208 4.30 -12.71 -12.39
C VAL A 208 5.36 -13.84 -12.40
N GLY A 209 5.82 -14.24 -11.21
CA GLY A 209 6.76 -15.35 -10.98
C GLY A 209 6.24 -16.71 -11.40
#